data_AF-A0A3D4SZA8-F1
#
_entry.id   AF-A0A3D4SZA8-F1
#
_cell.length_a   1.000
_cell.length_b   1.000
_cell.length_c   1.000
_cell.angle_alpha   90.00
_cell.angle_beta   90.00
_cell.angle_gamma   90.00
#
_symmetry.space_group_name_H-M   'P 1'
#
loop_
_entity.id
_entity.type
_entity.pdbx_description
1 polymer ?
#
loop_
_entity_poly.entity_id
_entity_poly.type
_entity_poly.pdbx_seq_one_letter_code
_entity_poly.pdbx_strand_id
1 'polypeptide(L)'
;YRWLETLRRNKLGGILADDMGLGKTLQVIAMMLAAREDAAAQGEDGAPARVAPFLVVAPTSVVGNWVREIERFAPGLRARAVTETSKKRRSSLAGAVAGADVVVTSYTLFRLDIEEYHALNWSA
;
A
#
# COMPACT_ATOMS: atom_id res chain seq x y z
N TYR A 1 4.81 -8.11 13.65
CA TYR A 1 4.11 -6.85 13.32
C TYR A 1 4.10 -5.79 14.44
N ARG A 2 4.07 -6.12 15.74
CA ARG A 2 4.07 -5.10 16.84
C ARG A 2 5.20 -4.05 16.73
N TRP A 3 6.38 -4.48 16.30
CA TRP A 3 7.52 -3.58 16.05
C TRP A 3 7.22 -2.57 14.92
N LEU A 4 6.76 -3.04 13.75
CA LEU A 4 6.34 -2.16 12.65
C LEU A 4 5.24 -1.18 13.07
N GLU A 5 4.27 -1.65 13.85
CA GLU A 5 3.19 -0.81 14.34
C GLU A 5 3.68 0.26 15.32
N THR A 6 4.67 -0.07 16.15
CA THR A 6 5.33 0.91 17.04
C THR A 6 6.04 1.98 16.21
N LEU A 7 6.76 1.59 15.15
CA LEU A 7 7.41 2.55 14.25
C LEU A 7 6.37 3.48 13.60
N ARG A 8 5.29 2.93 13.04
CA ARG A 8 4.22 3.68 12.40
C ARG A 8 3.56 4.68 13.36
N ARG A 9 3.16 4.24 14.56
CA ARG A 9 2.52 5.12 15.57
C ARG A 9 3.44 6.26 16.02
N ASN A 10 4.75 6.05 15.99
CA ASN A 10 5.75 7.06 16.33
C ASN A 10 6.30 7.82 15.11
N LYS A 11 5.75 7.60 13.91
CA LYS A 11 6.19 8.22 12.64
C LYS A 11 7.69 8.00 12.35
N LEU A 12 8.18 6.80 12.64
CA LEU A 12 9.56 6.38 12.41
C LEU A 12 9.65 5.46 11.20
N GLY A 13 10.69 5.64 10.38
CA GLY A 13 11.09 4.68 9.36
C GLY A 13 11.82 3.48 9.96
N GLY A 14 11.87 2.37 9.21
CA GLY A 14 12.61 1.18 9.65
C GLY A 14 12.91 0.21 8.52
N ILE A 15 13.88 -0.66 8.74
CA ILE A 15 14.27 -1.73 7.82
C ILE A 15 13.87 -3.06 8.46
N LEU A 16 12.90 -3.76 7.87
CA LEU A 16 12.54 -5.12 8.27
C LEU A 16 13.44 -6.12 7.53
N ALA A 17 14.57 -6.46 8.13
CA ALA A 17 15.61 -7.33 7.56
C ALA A 17 15.61 -8.75 8.14
N ASP A 18 14.43 -9.28 8.52
CA ASP A 18 14.28 -10.67 8.95
C ASP A 18 14.72 -11.66 7.85
N ASP A 19 15.09 -12.88 8.22
CA ASP A 19 15.42 -13.95 7.27
C ASP A 19 14.30 -14.21 6.25
N MET A 20 14.69 -14.74 5.09
CA MET A 20 13.74 -15.14 4.05
C MET A 20 12.78 -16.22 4.59
N GLY A 21 11.49 -16.10 4.29
CA GLY A 21 10.47 -17.04 4.75
C GLY A 21 9.80 -16.70 6.09
N LEU A 22 10.31 -15.73 6.86
CA LEU A 22 9.69 -15.30 8.15
C LEU A 22 8.45 -14.41 8.00
N GLY A 23 7.77 -14.47 6.84
CA GLY A 23 6.47 -13.82 6.64
C GLY A 23 6.49 -12.30 6.63
N LYS A 24 7.58 -11.66 6.19
CA LYS A 24 7.69 -10.18 6.12
C LYS A 24 6.51 -9.52 5.42
N THR A 25 6.05 -10.07 4.30
CA THR A 25 4.87 -9.59 3.58
C THR A 25 3.63 -9.59 4.46
N LEU A 26 3.36 -10.70 5.16
CA LEU A 26 2.24 -10.81 6.10
C LEU A 26 2.36 -9.81 7.26
N GLN A 27 3.57 -9.59 7.79
CA GLN A 27 3.78 -8.59 8.84
C GLN A 27 3.44 -7.17 8.38
N VAL A 28 3.77 -6.83 7.13
CA VAL A 28 3.45 -5.53 6.52
C VAL A 28 1.95 -5.40 6.24
N ILE A 29 1.31 -6.46 5.71
CA ILE A 29 -0.14 -6.49 5.48
C ILE A 29 -0.91 -6.29 6.79
N ALA A 30 -0.50 -6.96 7.87
CA ALA A 30 -1.12 -6.81 9.18
C ALA A 30 -1.01 -5.37 9.72
N MET A 31 0.13 -4.70 9.49
CA MET A 31 0.30 -3.29 9.86
C MET A 31 -0.62 -2.36 9.05
N MET A 32 -0.74 -2.57 7.74
CA MET A 32 -1.65 -1.79 6.88
C MET A 32 -3.12 -1.97 7.28
N LEU A 33 -3.51 -3.19 7.63
CA LEU A 33 -4.87 -3.48 8.11
C LEU A 33 -5.16 -2.76 9.43
N ALA A 34 -4.25 -2.86 10.40
CA ALA A 34 -4.39 -2.18 11.69
C ALA A 34 -4.50 -0.65 11.52
N ALA A 35 -3.70 -0.05 10.63
CA ALA A 35 -3.76 1.38 10.35
C ALA A 35 -5.13 1.79 9.77
N ARG A 36 -5.73 0.97 8.91
CA ARG A 36 -7.07 1.23 8.36
C ARG A 36 -8.14 1.11 9.43
N GLU A 37 -8.07 0.11 10.30
CA GLU A 37 -9.02 -0.10 11.40
C GLU A 37 -8.96 1.05 12.42
N ASP A 38 -7.75 1.52 12.77
CA ASP A 38 -7.56 2.71 13.61
C ASP A 38 -8.27 3.94 13.05
N ALA A 39 -8.14 4.19 11.74
CA ALA A 39 -8.77 5.34 11.09
C ALA A 39 -10.29 5.21 11.02
N ALA A 40 -10.81 4.01 10.77
CA ALA A 40 -12.24 3.76 10.79
C ALA A 40 -12.85 4.00 12.18
N ALA A 41 -12.12 3.68 13.25
CA ALA A 41 -12.56 3.91 14.64
C ALA A 41 -12.51 5.40 15.06
N GLN A 42 -11.75 6.23 14.35
CA GLN A 42 -11.59 7.67 14.62
C GLN A 42 -12.53 8.56 13.78
N GLY A 43 -13.36 7.98 12.90
CA GLY A 43 -14.32 8.77 12.12
C GLY A 43 -15.42 9.36 12.98
N GLU A 44 -15.55 10.69 12.97
CA GLU A 44 -16.73 11.41 13.48
C GLU A 44 -17.78 11.55 12.36
N ASP A 45 -19.06 11.60 12.74
CA ASP A 45 -20.20 11.93 11.87
C ASP A 45 -20.42 11.03 10.63
N GLY A 46 -20.53 9.71 10.85
CA GLY A 46 -21.13 8.79 9.87
C GLY A 46 -20.31 8.51 8.60
N ALA A 47 -19.14 9.12 8.45
CA ALA A 47 -18.18 8.83 7.39
C ALA A 47 -16.84 8.35 8.01
N PRO A 48 -16.37 7.13 7.70
CA PRO A 48 -15.11 6.65 8.25
C PRO A 48 -13.95 7.53 7.74
N ALA A 49 -13.12 8.03 8.65
CA ALA A 49 -11.87 8.67 8.27
C ALA A 49 -11.03 7.65 7.46
N ARG A 50 -10.62 8.04 6.26
CA ARG A 50 -9.81 7.18 5.38
C ARG A 50 -8.33 7.53 5.54
N VAL A 51 -7.52 6.51 5.76
CA VAL A 51 -6.06 6.62 5.56
C VAL A 51 -5.80 6.85 4.07
N ALA A 52 -4.80 7.67 3.75
CA ALA A 52 -4.22 7.69 2.41
C ALA A 52 -3.77 6.27 2.01
N PRO A 53 -3.76 5.92 0.70
CA PRO A 53 -3.36 4.60 0.28
C PRO A 53 -1.90 4.31 0.64
N PHE A 54 -1.58 3.04 0.94
CA PHE A 54 -0.20 2.59 1.04
C PHE A 54 0.39 2.35 -0.36
N LEU A 55 1.66 2.70 -0.57
CA LEU A 55 2.40 2.39 -1.79
C LEU A 55 3.41 1.28 -1.53
N VAL A 56 3.27 0.16 -2.24
CA VAL A 56 4.26 -0.92 -2.29
C VAL A 56 4.97 -0.87 -3.64
N VAL A 57 6.29 -0.72 -3.60
CA VAL A 57 7.15 -0.79 -4.80
C VAL A 57 8.00 -2.05 -4.72
N ALA A 58 7.91 -2.91 -5.73
CA ALA A 58 8.55 -4.23 -5.72
C ALA A 58 9.08 -4.63 -7.12
N PRO A 59 9.85 -5.73 -7.26
CA PRO A 59 10.12 -6.31 -8.57
C PRO A 59 8.82 -6.70 -9.31
N THR A 60 8.79 -6.54 -10.63
CA THR A 60 7.60 -6.84 -11.45
C THR A 60 7.06 -8.26 -11.23
N SER A 61 7.95 -9.23 -11.07
CA SER A 61 7.59 -10.64 -10.87
C SER A 61 6.77 -10.91 -9.61
N VAL A 62 6.86 -10.04 -8.59
CA VAL A 62 6.16 -10.21 -7.30
C VAL A 62 5.01 -9.22 -7.10
N VAL A 63 4.75 -8.31 -8.04
CA VAL A 63 3.61 -7.38 -7.96
C VAL A 63 2.29 -8.14 -7.84
N GLY A 64 2.07 -9.13 -8.71
CA GLY A 64 0.87 -9.97 -8.64
C GLY A 64 0.81 -10.82 -7.37
N ASN A 65 1.97 -11.19 -6.80
CA ASN A 65 2.02 -11.94 -5.55
C ASN A 65 1.58 -11.08 -4.35
N TRP A 66 2.02 -9.82 -4.28
CA TRP A 66 1.56 -8.87 -3.27
C TRP A 66 0.04 -8.71 -3.27
N VAL A 67 -0.57 -8.52 -4.45
CA VAL A 67 -2.04 -8.43 -4.56
C VAL A 67 -2.72 -9.68 -4.03
N ARG A 68 -2.28 -10.87 -4.46
CA ARG A 68 -2.85 -12.14 -3.97
C ARG A 68 -2.69 -12.33 -2.47
N GLU A 69 -1.55 -11.96 -1.90
CA GLU A 69 -1.35 -12.05 -0.45
C GLU A 69 -2.23 -11.07 0.32
N ILE A 70 -2.42 -9.84 -0.16
CA ILE A 70 -3.34 -8.88 0.44
C ILE A 70 -4.78 -9.42 0.39
N GLU A 71 -5.23 -9.89 -0.78
CA GLU A 71 -6.58 -10.47 -0.94
C GLU A 71 -6.79 -11.70 -0.05
N ARG A 72 -5.76 -12.53 0.13
CA ARG A 72 -5.81 -13.72 0.97
C ARG A 72 -5.86 -13.39 2.47
N PHE A 73 -4.96 -12.52 2.93
CA PHE A 73 -4.74 -12.30 4.37
C PHE A 73 -5.51 -11.11 4.93
N ALA A 74 -5.91 -10.17 4.08
CA ALA A 74 -6.67 -8.98 4.44
C ALA A 74 -7.68 -8.63 3.32
N PRO A 75 -8.68 -9.49 3.04
CA PRO A 75 -9.64 -9.30 1.94
C PRO A 75 -10.43 -7.98 2.02
N GLY A 76 -10.48 -7.36 3.21
CA GLY A 76 -11.04 -6.03 3.36
C GLY A 76 -10.22 -4.93 2.69
N LEU A 77 -8.90 -5.07 2.57
CA LEU A 77 -8.00 -4.08 1.95
C LEU A 77 -8.10 -4.14 0.43
N ARG A 78 -8.52 -3.05 -0.19
CA ARG A 78 -8.65 -2.95 -1.65
C ARG A 78 -7.28 -2.73 -2.28
N ALA A 79 -6.68 -3.81 -2.75
CA ALA A 79 -5.42 -3.76 -3.49
C ALA A 79 -5.65 -3.36 -4.97
N ARG A 80 -4.74 -2.56 -5.53
CA ARG A 80 -4.67 -2.24 -6.95
C ARG A 80 -3.22 -2.37 -7.45
N ALA A 81 -3.00 -3.17 -8.48
CA ALA A 81 -1.73 -3.20 -9.17
C ALA A 81 -1.69 -2.15 -10.27
N VAL A 82 -0.60 -1.41 -10.35
CA VAL A 82 -0.26 -0.56 -11.50
C VAL A 82 0.77 -1.30 -12.33
N THR A 83 0.36 -1.79 -13.49
CA THR A 83 1.16 -2.64 -14.38
C THR A 83 1.50 -1.97 -15.72
N GLU A 84 0.98 -0.76 -15.95
CA GLU A 84 1.15 0.01 -17.18
C GLU A 84 1.69 1.40 -16.89
N THR A 85 2.50 1.94 -17.80
CA THR A 85 2.97 3.32 -17.74
C THR A 85 1.85 4.31 -18.02
N SER A 86 2.03 5.56 -17.62
CA SER A 86 1.21 6.72 -17.99
C SER A 86 0.81 6.71 -19.47
N LYS A 87 1.79 6.52 -20.37
CA LYS A 87 1.59 6.48 -21.83
C LYS A 87 0.65 5.38 -22.33
N LYS A 88 0.55 4.26 -21.61
CA LYS A 88 -0.30 3.12 -22.01
C LYS A 88 -1.65 3.12 -21.28
N ARG A 89 -1.70 3.73 -20.10
CA ARG A 89 -2.89 3.77 -19.26
C ARG A 89 -3.94 4.69 -19.90
N ARG A 90 -5.21 4.30 -19.77
CA ARG A 90 -6.35 5.07 -20.29
C ARG A 90 -6.83 6.21 -19.37
N SER A 91 -6.27 6.28 -18.16
CA SER A 91 -6.62 7.26 -17.12
C SER A 91 -5.37 7.69 -16.36
N SER A 92 -5.46 8.81 -15.65
CA SER A 92 -4.42 9.25 -14.71
C SER A 92 -4.19 8.20 -13.62
N LEU A 93 -3.02 8.21 -12.98
CA LEU A 93 -2.76 7.40 -11.80
C LEU A 93 -3.82 7.60 -10.72
N ALA A 94 -4.20 8.84 -10.44
CA ALA A 94 -5.27 9.18 -9.50
C ALA A 94 -6.58 8.40 -9.80
N GLY A 95 -6.99 8.35 -11.06
CA GLY A 95 -8.18 7.60 -11.48
C GLY A 95 -7.99 6.09 -11.40
N ALA A 96 -6.81 5.59 -11.78
CA ALA A 96 -6.51 4.15 -11.77
C ALA A 96 -6.43 3.56 -10.35
N VAL A 97 -6.01 4.35 -9.37
CA VAL A 97 -5.89 3.92 -7.96
C VAL A 97 -7.01 4.46 -7.07
N ALA A 98 -8.04 5.07 -7.66
CA ALA A 98 -9.16 5.66 -6.92
C ALA A 98 -9.81 4.62 -6.00
N GLY A 99 -9.88 4.95 -4.71
CA GLY A 99 -10.45 4.06 -3.70
C GLY A 99 -9.60 2.83 -3.37
N ALA A 100 -8.35 2.73 -3.81
CA ALA A 100 -7.44 1.71 -3.29
C ALA A 100 -7.09 2.01 -1.83
N ASP A 101 -6.89 0.94 -1.04
CA ASP A 101 -6.25 1.04 0.27
C ASP A 101 -4.75 0.72 0.15
N VAL A 102 -4.38 -0.13 -0.83
CA VAL A 102 -2.97 -0.46 -1.15
C VAL A 102 -2.76 -0.41 -2.67
N VAL A 103 -1.74 0.31 -3.10
CA VAL A 103 -1.27 0.35 -4.49
C VAL A 103 0.05 -0.40 -4.59
N VAL A 104 0.14 -1.33 -5.53
CA VAL A 104 1.35 -2.11 -5.80
C VAL A 104 1.86 -1.76 -7.19
N THR A 105 3.13 -1.38 -7.31
CA THR A 105 3.75 -1.07 -8.60
C THR A 105 5.15 -1.66 -8.69
N SER A 106 5.71 -1.68 -9.89
CA SER A 106 7.10 -2.10 -10.10
C SER A 106 8.07 -0.93 -9.99
N TYR A 107 9.33 -1.21 -9.63
CA TYR A 107 10.39 -0.20 -9.63
C TYR A 107 10.48 0.56 -10.97
N THR A 108 10.35 -0.15 -12.09
CA THR A 108 10.44 0.44 -13.43
C THR A 108 9.32 1.45 -13.68
N LEU A 109 8.08 1.08 -13.37
CA LEU A 109 6.93 1.96 -13.57
C LEU A 109 6.94 3.15 -12.62
N PHE A 110 7.27 2.91 -11.34
CA PHE A 110 7.43 3.98 -10.35
C PHE A 110 8.45 5.02 -10.80
N ARG A 111 9.60 4.58 -11.33
CA ARG A 111 10.65 5.49 -11.82
C ARG A 111 10.22 6.26 -13.07
N LEU A 112 9.53 5.61 -14.01
CA LEU A 112 9.13 6.24 -15.27
C LEU A 112 8.04 7.31 -15.08
N ASP A 113 7.12 7.08 -14.15
CA ASP A 113 5.97 7.95 -13.91
C ASP A 113 6.05 8.64 -12.54
N ILE A 114 7.27 8.90 -12.04
CA ILE A 114 7.53 9.39 -10.68
C ILE A 114 6.73 10.67 -10.33
N GLU A 115 6.55 11.57 -11.30
CA GLU A 115 5.79 12.80 -11.13
C GLU A 115 4.31 12.53 -10.81
N GLU A 116 3.69 11.52 -11.43
CA GLU A 116 2.31 11.14 -11.10
C GLU A 116 2.22 10.54 -9.70
N TYR A 117 3.22 9.78 -9.27
CA TYR A 117 3.27 9.24 -7.90
C TYR A 117 3.48 10.34 -6.86
N HIS A 118 4.33 11.33 -7.14
CA HIS A 118 4.61 12.45 -6.25
C HIS A 118 3.41 13.40 -6.09
N ALA A 119 2.56 13.49 -7.12
CA ALA A 119 1.33 14.28 -7.06
C ALA A 119 0.23 13.68 -6.17
N LEU A 120 0.40 12.44 -5.68
CA LEU A 120 -0.54 11.76 -4.79
C LEU A 120 -0.04 11.74 -3.34
N ASN A 121 -0.99 11.81 -2.41
CA ASN A 121 -0.71 11.58 -0.99
C ASN A 121 -0.70 10.08 -0.71
N TRP A 122 0.33 9.63 0.01
CA TRP A 122 0.51 8.24 0.44
C TRP A 122 0.53 8.17 1.97
N SER A 123 0.11 7.04 2.54
CA SER A 123 0.24 6.82 3.98
C SER A 123 1.71 6.86 4.41
N ALA A 124 1.97 7.51 5.53
CA ALA A 124 3.23 7.46 6.26
C ALA A 124 3.31 6.25 7.20
#